data_AF-A0A357NBP8-F1
#
_entry.id   AF-A0A357NBP8-F1
#
_cell.length_a   1.000
_cell.length_b   1.000
_cell.length_c   1.000
_cell.angle_alpha   90.00
_cell.angle_beta   90.00
_cell.angle_gamma   90.00
#
_symmetry.space_group_name_H-M   'P 1'
#
loop_
_entity.id
_entity.type
_entity.pdbx_description
1 polymer ?
#
loop_
_entity_poly.entity_id
_entity_poly.type
_entity_poly.pdbx_seq_one_letter_code
_entity_poly.pdbx_strand_id
1 'polypeptide(L)'
;MGASRRKRNWPRCNGYISQHAFMGLMLILAFLVGGFVFMNSSYFTVGKIEVKGNQHLTAEEIFQIANIDPHINIFKINTSAVRKRLLQDLRVETVAVERKFPTTIVLNIKERRTVAYIPTNYGFVQVDRQGYALAALRNIKSMRMPMVTGTRLINPKVG
;
A
#
# COMPACT_ATOMS: atom_id res chain seq x y z
N MET A 1 44.24 -77.89 -3.03
CA MET A 1 43.93 -76.69 -3.83
C MET A 1 42.45 -76.73 -4.21
N GLY A 2 41.62 -75.86 -3.65
CA GLY A 2 40.19 -75.79 -3.98
C GLY A 2 39.60 -74.48 -3.46
N ALA A 3 39.64 -73.43 -4.29
CA ALA A 3 39.16 -72.10 -3.91
C ALA A 3 37.64 -72.02 -4.16
N SER A 4 36.84 -71.94 -3.09
CA SER A 4 35.40 -71.70 -3.17
C SER A 4 35.13 -70.25 -3.61
N ARG A 5 34.65 -70.05 -4.84
CA ARG A 5 34.16 -68.74 -5.31
C ARG A 5 32.79 -68.44 -4.68
N ARG A 6 32.75 -67.61 -3.64
CA ARG A 6 31.49 -67.01 -3.17
C ARG A 6 31.00 -66.00 -4.21
N LYS A 7 29.88 -66.31 -4.88
CA LYS A 7 29.16 -65.32 -5.70
C LYS A 7 28.51 -64.29 -4.79
N ARG A 8 28.99 -63.06 -4.88
CA ARG A 8 28.48 -61.90 -4.13
C ARG A 8 27.22 -61.40 -4.82
N ASN A 9 26.06 -61.88 -4.38
CA ASN A 9 24.77 -61.40 -4.88
C ASN A 9 24.52 -59.98 -4.38
N TRP A 10 24.49 -59.03 -5.29
CA TRP A 10 24.06 -57.65 -5.00
C TRP A 10 22.53 -57.62 -5.02
N PRO A 11 21.85 -57.04 -4.00
CA PRO A 11 20.43 -56.81 -4.09
C PRO A 11 20.19 -55.81 -5.23
N ARG A 12 19.42 -56.25 -6.24
CA ARG A 12 18.88 -55.34 -7.26
C ARG A 12 17.92 -54.41 -6.52
N CYS A 13 18.35 -53.18 -6.25
CA CYS A 13 17.47 -52.13 -5.74
C CYS A 13 16.40 -51.87 -6.80
N ASN A 14 15.23 -52.42 -6.52
CA ASN A 14 14.06 -52.47 -7.38
C ASN A 14 13.57 -51.05 -7.67
N GLY A 15 13.38 -50.72 -8.95
CA GLY A 15 13.02 -49.39 -9.48
C GLY A 15 11.63 -48.85 -9.08
N TYR A 16 11.01 -49.41 -8.05
CA TYR A 16 9.69 -49.01 -7.52
C TYR A 16 9.73 -47.71 -6.70
N ILE A 17 10.84 -47.42 -6.00
CA ILE A 17 10.99 -46.20 -5.19
C ILE A 17 11.05 -44.95 -6.08
N SER A 18 11.59 -45.09 -7.29
CA SER A 18 11.65 -44.03 -8.32
C SER A 18 10.26 -43.60 -8.79
N GLN A 19 9.32 -44.53 -8.99
CA GLN A 19 8.00 -44.23 -9.54
C GLN A 19 7.11 -43.45 -8.57
N HIS A 20 7.10 -43.81 -7.28
CA HIS A 20 6.32 -43.06 -6.26
C HIS A 20 6.95 -41.71 -5.93
N ALA A 21 8.29 -41.61 -5.94
CA ALA A 21 8.99 -40.34 -5.80
C ALA A 21 8.71 -39.39 -6.98
N PHE A 22 8.66 -39.93 -8.21
CA PHE A 22 8.30 -39.17 -9.40
C PHE A 22 6.84 -38.70 -9.36
N MET A 23 5.90 -39.55 -8.94
CA MET A 23 4.49 -39.18 -8.80
C MET A 23 4.28 -38.11 -7.71
N GLY A 24 4.98 -38.23 -6.57
CA GLY A 24 4.98 -37.21 -5.52
C GLY A 24 5.55 -35.86 -6.00
N LEU A 25 6.66 -35.89 -6.73
CA LEU A 25 7.26 -34.70 -7.33
C LEU A 25 6.31 -34.03 -8.33
N MET A 26 5.64 -34.83 -9.17
CA MET A 26 4.70 -34.34 -10.19
C MET A 26 3.45 -33.71 -9.54
N LEU A 27 2.95 -34.29 -8.44
CA LEU A 27 1.88 -33.69 -7.63
C LEU A 27 2.30 -32.38 -6.98
N ILE A 28 3.50 -32.31 -6.38
CA ILE A 28 4.03 -31.07 -5.79
C ILE A 28 4.19 -30.00 -6.85
N LEU A 29 4.74 -30.35 -8.02
CA LEU A 29 4.89 -29.43 -9.14
C LEU A 29 3.54 -28.95 -9.67
N ALA A 30 2.55 -29.85 -9.81
CA ALA A 30 1.20 -29.49 -10.20
C ALA A 30 0.53 -28.56 -9.16
N PHE A 31 0.78 -28.77 -7.87
CA PHE A 31 0.27 -27.90 -6.80
C PHE A 31 0.93 -26.51 -6.83
N LEU A 32 2.24 -26.44 -7.08
CA LEU A 32 2.97 -25.18 -7.21
C LEU A 32 2.54 -24.40 -8.46
N VAL A 33 2.44 -25.08 -9.61
CA VAL A 33 1.99 -24.46 -10.87
C VAL A 33 0.52 -24.06 -10.78
N GLY A 34 -0.34 -24.94 -10.26
CA GLY A 34 -1.76 -24.65 -10.04
C GLY A 34 -1.98 -23.49 -9.08
N GLY A 35 -1.23 -23.45 -7.96
CA GLY A 35 -1.23 -22.34 -7.02
C GLY A 35 -0.74 -21.03 -7.67
N PHE A 36 0.33 -21.10 -8.46
CA PHE A 36 0.86 -19.93 -9.17
C PHE A 36 -0.14 -19.38 -10.21
N VAL A 37 -0.77 -20.24 -11.00
CA VAL A 37 -1.81 -19.85 -11.96
C VAL A 37 -3.05 -19.33 -11.24
N PHE A 38 -3.43 -19.94 -10.12
CA PHE A 38 -4.55 -19.48 -9.29
C PHE A 38 -4.29 -18.08 -8.70
N MET A 39 -3.07 -17.80 -8.22
CA MET A 39 -2.67 -16.46 -7.76
C MET A 39 -2.59 -15.44 -8.90
N ASN A 40 -2.29 -15.86 -10.13
CA ASN A 40 -2.28 -15.01 -11.31
C ASN A 40 -3.63 -14.98 -12.05
N SER A 41 -4.67 -15.62 -11.51
CA SER A 41 -5.98 -15.65 -12.14
C SER A 41 -6.55 -14.24 -12.25
N SER A 42 -7.18 -13.94 -13.39
CA SER A 42 -7.79 -12.64 -13.70
C SER A 42 -8.80 -12.16 -12.65
N TYR A 43 -9.35 -13.07 -11.84
CA TYR A 43 -10.25 -12.75 -10.72
C TYR A 43 -9.57 -11.98 -9.58
N PHE A 44 -8.26 -12.12 -9.40
CA PHE A 44 -7.45 -11.37 -8.43
C PHE A 44 -6.72 -10.16 -9.05
N THR A 45 -6.79 -10.02 -10.37
CA THR A 45 -6.10 -8.95 -11.10
C THR A 45 -6.76 -7.59 -10.90
N VAL A 46 -8.07 -7.55 -10.65
CA VAL A 46 -8.82 -6.31 -10.37
C VAL A 46 -9.20 -6.30 -8.90
N GLY A 47 -8.34 -5.70 -8.07
CA GLY A 47 -8.69 -5.44 -6.67
C GLY A 47 -9.39 -4.11 -6.50
N LYS A 48 -10.22 -3.98 -5.46
CA LYS A 48 -10.95 -2.75 -5.15
C LYS A 48 -10.16 -1.91 -4.15
N ILE A 49 -10.06 -0.61 -4.39
CA ILE A 49 -9.51 0.34 -3.41
C ILE A 49 -10.66 1.14 -2.82
N GLU A 50 -10.84 1.06 -1.51
CA GLU A 50 -11.83 1.83 -0.77
C GLU A 50 -11.14 2.96 0.00
N VAL A 51 -11.56 4.19 -0.25
CA VAL A 51 -11.07 5.37 0.44
C VAL A 51 -12.07 5.77 1.53
N LYS A 52 -11.57 6.03 2.74
CA LYS A 52 -12.37 6.44 3.90
C LYS A 52 -11.75 7.64 4.59
N GLY A 53 -12.61 8.48 5.15
CA GLY A 53 -12.20 9.66 5.94
C GLY A 53 -11.85 10.88 5.09
N ASN A 54 -12.06 10.80 3.79
CA ASN A 54 -11.96 11.95 2.89
C ASN A 54 -13.23 12.82 2.99
N GLN A 55 -13.05 14.13 3.10
CA GLN A 55 -14.11 15.15 3.19
C GLN A 55 -13.93 16.20 2.10
N HIS A 56 -12.72 16.72 1.95
CA HIS A 56 -12.35 17.68 0.92
C HIS A 56 -11.59 17.06 -0.24
N LEU A 57 -10.79 16.01 0.01
CA LEU A 57 -10.08 15.28 -1.03
C LEU A 57 -11.02 14.31 -1.74
N THR A 58 -11.05 14.33 -3.08
CA THR A 58 -11.81 13.31 -3.81
C THR A 58 -11.02 12.00 -3.90
N ALA A 59 -11.71 10.89 -4.16
CA ALA A 59 -11.05 9.60 -4.33
C ALA A 59 -10.07 9.62 -5.51
N GLU A 60 -10.42 10.34 -6.59
CA GLU A 60 -9.61 10.50 -7.78
C GLU A 60 -8.33 11.27 -7.49
N GLU A 61 -8.40 12.38 -6.74
CA GLU A 61 -7.22 13.13 -6.30
C GLU A 61 -6.31 12.25 -5.44
N ILE A 62 -6.88 11.44 -4.56
CA ILE A 62 -6.14 10.51 -3.71
C ILE A 62 -5.43 9.45 -4.55
N PHE A 63 -6.06 8.92 -5.60
CA PHE A 63 -5.41 7.99 -6.53
C PHE A 63 -4.27 8.65 -7.31
N GLN A 64 -4.44 9.90 -7.73
CA GLN A 64 -3.38 10.67 -8.38
C GLN A 64 -2.19 10.92 -7.46
N ILE A 65 -2.41 11.39 -6.23
CA ILE A 65 -1.35 11.62 -5.23
C ILE A 65 -0.64 10.31 -4.89
N ALA A 66 -1.40 9.22 -4.70
CA ALA A 66 -0.86 7.91 -4.43
C ALA A 66 -0.09 7.31 -5.63
N ASN A 67 -0.28 7.87 -6.84
CA ASN A 67 0.18 7.34 -8.11
C ASN A 67 -0.22 5.87 -8.27
N ILE A 68 -1.53 5.62 -8.15
CA ILE A 68 -2.15 4.31 -8.28
C ILE A 68 -3.25 4.41 -9.34
N ASP A 69 -3.26 3.46 -10.27
CA ASP A 69 -4.38 3.28 -11.17
C ASP A 69 -5.46 2.40 -10.48
N PRO A 70 -6.75 2.77 -10.54
CA PRO A 70 -7.84 2.02 -9.93
C PRO A 70 -7.97 0.56 -10.42
N HIS A 71 -7.41 0.18 -11.57
CA HIS A 71 -7.56 -1.17 -12.15
C HIS A 71 -6.33 -2.07 -12.04
N ILE A 72 -5.47 -1.86 -11.03
CA ILE A 72 -4.22 -2.62 -10.90
C ILE A 72 -4.31 -3.81 -9.96
N ASN A 73 -3.36 -4.72 -10.15
CA ASN A 73 -3.16 -5.86 -9.26
C ASN A 73 -2.74 -5.39 -7.85
N ILE A 74 -3.63 -5.57 -6.88
CA ILE A 74 -3.42 -5.19 -5.48
C ILE A 74 -2.22 -5.87 -4.81
N PHE A 75 -1.81 -7.04 -5.28
CA PHE A 75 -0.63 -7.75 -4.75
C PHE A 75 0.68 -7.06 -5.17
N LYS A 76 0.68 -6.39 -6.34
CA LYS A 76 1.84 -5.63 -6.82
C LYS A 76 1.95 -4.23 -6.19
N ILE A 77 0.92 -3.78 -5.47
CA ILE A 77 0.92 -2.46 -4.82
C ILE A 77 1.82 -2.48 -3.58
N ASN A 78 2.82 -1.60 -3.56
CA ASN A 78 3.61 -1.34 -2.37
C ASN A 78 2.85 -0.36 -1.45
N THR A 79 2.18 -0.89 -0.42
CA THR A 79 1.39 -0.11 0.55
C THR A 79 2.22 0.94 1.29
N SER A 80 3.49 0.64 1.59
CA SER A 80 4.41 1.59 2.24
C SER A 80 4.75 2.76 1.33
N ALA A 81 4.97 2.50 0.03
CA ALA A 81 5.23 3.56 -0.95
C ALA A 81 4.00 4.46 -1.13
N VAL A 82 2.81 3.86 -1.22
CA VAL A 82 1.53 4.58 -1.29
C VAL A 82 1.33 5.48 -0.08
N ARG A 83 1.52 4.94 1.13
CA ARG A 83 1.44 5.69 2.38
C ARG A 83 2.41 6.88 2.36
N LYS A 84 3.65 6.67 1.93
CA LYS A 84 4.67 7.73 1.88
C LYS A 84 4.27 8.85 0.93
N ARG A 85 3.76 8.53 -0.27
CA ARG A 85 3.31 9.54 -1.24
C ARG A 85 2.14 10.35 -0.71
N LEU A 86 1.14 9.69 -0.13
CA LEU A 86 -0.01 10.39 0.46
C LEU A 86 0.38 11.28 1.64
N LEU A 87 1.36 10.89 2.45
CA LEU A 87 1.88 11.72 3.55
C LEU A 87 2.75 12.90 3.09
N GLN A 88 3.14 12.95 1.81
CA GLN A 88 3.85 14.11 1.26
C GLN A 88 2.90 15.27 0.95
N ASP A 89 1.60 15.02 0.80
CA ASP A 89 0.60 16.06 0.63
C ASP A 89 0.31 16.73 1.99
N LEU A 90 0.41 18.07 2.06
CA LEU A 90 0.23 18.83 3.30
C LEU A 90 -1.21 18.80 3.82
N ARG A 91 -2.19 18.55 2.96
CA ARG A 91 -3.61 18.45 3.33
C ARG A 91 -3.90 17.16 4.09
N VAL A 92 -2.97 16.19 4.06
CA VAL A 92 -3.10 14.92 4.77
C VAL A 92 -2.38 15.00 6.13
N GLU A 93 -3.09 14.63 7.19
CA GLU A 93 -2.52 14.55 8.54
C GLU A 93 -1.92 13.16 8.78
N THR A 94 -2.71 12.11 8.53
CA THR A 94 -2.28 10.72 8.71
C THR A 94 -2.93 9.80 7.68
N VAL A 95 -2.23 8.72 7.33
CA VAL A 95 -2.72 7.69 6.42
C VAL A 95 -2.49 6.32 7.03
N ALA A 96 -3.54 5.51 7.11
CA ALA A 96 -3.47 4.09 7.40
C ALA A 96 -3.87 3.30 6.14
N VAL A 97 -3.02 2.35 5.75
CA VAL A 97 -3.26 1.50 4.59
C VAL A 97 -3.43 0.08 5.09
N GLU A 98 -4.64 -0.45 4.98
CA GLU A 98 -4.99 -1.79 5.45
C GLU A 98 -5.37 -2.68 4.26
N ARG A 99 -4.89 -3.92 4.28
CA ARG A 99 -5.28 -4.92 3.28
C ARG A 99 -6.40 -5.77 3.85
N LYS A 100 -7.59 -5.67 3.25
CA LYS A 100 -8.70 -6.58 3.49
C LYS A 100 -8.66 -7.68 2.44
N PHE A 101 -8.03 -8.79 2.81
CA PHE A 101 -7.99 -9.98 1.98
C PHE A 101 -9.41 -10.48 1.65
N PRO A 102 -9.63 -11.05 0.44
CA PRO A 102 -8.62 -11.37 -0.58
C PRO A 102 -8.39 -10.30 -1.66
N THR A 103 -9.28 -9.31 -1.83
CA THR A 103 -9.27 -8.42 -3.02
C THR A 103 -9.36 -6.91 -2.74
N THR A 104 -9.36 -6.47 -1.48
CA THR A 104 -9.63 -5.05 -1.15
C THR A 104 -8.48 -4.39 -0.38
N ILE A 105 -8.13 -3.16 -0.77
CA ILE A 105 -7.27 -2.27 0.01
C ILE A 105 -8.12 -1.14 0.56
N VAL A 106 -8.03 -0.89 1.87
CA VAL A 106 -8.72 0.21 2.54
C VAL A 106 -7.69 1.28 2.88
N LEU A 107 -7.92 2.48 2.35
CA LEU A 107 -7.16 3.69 2.64
C LEU A 107 -7.96 4.53 3.65
N ASN A 108 -7.53 4.50 4.91
CA ASN A 108 -8.06 5.37 5.94
C ASN A 108 -7.23 6.65 5.98
N ILE A 109 -7.78 7.73 5.44
CA ILE A 109 -7.12 9.03 5.33
C ILE A 109 -7.75 9.97 6.35
N LYS A 110 -6.89 10.65 7.10
CA LYS A 110 -7.28 11.73 8.00
C LYS A 110 -6.80 13.04 7.38
N GLU A 111 -7.75 13.83 6.91
CA GLU A 111 -7.47 15.17 6.42
C GLU A 111 -7.11 16.12 7.56
N ARG A 112 -6.16 17.00 7.27
CA ARG A 112 -5.67 18.00 8.20
C ARG A 112 -6.68 19.14 8.28
N ARG A 113 -7.02 19.56 9.50
CA ARG A 113 -8.03 20.58 9.77
C ARG A 113 -7.39 21.90 10.16
N THR A 114 -7.92 22.97 9.59
CA THR A 114 -7.55 24.34 9.95
C THR A 114 -8.04 24.67 11.36
N VAL A 115 -7.14 25.16 12.21
CA VAL A 115 -7.45 25.57 13.59
C VAL A 115 -7.31 27.06 13.81
N ALA A 116 -6.51 27.75 12.98
CA ALA A 116 -6.32 29.18 13.09
C ALA A 116 -5.98 29.83 11.74
N TYR A 117 -6.20 31.13 11.68
CA TYR A 117 -5.75 32.00 10.59
C TYR A 117 -4.61 32.89 11.05
N ILE A 118 -3.57 33.01 10.24
CA ILE A 118 -2.46 33.94 10.47
C ILE A 118 -2.53 35.01 9.37
N PRO A 119 -2.75 36.29 9.72
CA PRO A 119 -2.70 37.38 8.75
C PRO A 119 -1.26 37.61 8.31
N THR A 120 -1.10 37.84 7.02
CA THR A 120 0.15 38.14 6.35
C THR A 120 -0.05 39.39 5.49
N ASN A 121 1.04 40.01 5.02
CA ASN A 121 0.96 41.22 4.19
C ASN A 121 0.15 41.04 2.90
N TYR A 122 -0.03 39.80 2.43
CA TYR A 122 -0.68 39.48 1.15
C TYR A 122 -1.99 38.69 1.28
N GLY A 123 -2.46 38.47 2.51
CA GLY A 123 -3.67 37.67 2.77
C GLY A 123 -3.59 36.90 4.09
N PHE A 124 -4.24 35.75 4.15
CA PHE A 124 -4.36 34.92 5.34
C PHE A 124 -3.85 33.52 5.08
N VAL A 125 -3.06 32.98 5.99
CA VAL A 125 -2.60 31.59 5.93
C VAL A 125 -3.41 30.76 6.90
N GLN A 126 -3.97 29.67 6.41
CA GLN A 126 -4.59 28.64 7.23
C GLN A 126 -3.50 27.77 7.86
N VAL A 127 -3.58 27.59 9.17
CA VAL A 127 -2.67 26.70 9.89
C VAL A 127 -3.41 25.61 10.65
N ASP A 128 -2.78 24.45 10.75
CA ASP A 128 -3.25 23.34 11.56
C ASP A 128 -2.70 23.39 12.99
N ARG A 129 -3.10 22.43 13.83
CA ARG A 129 -2.66 22.33 15.24
C ARG A 129 -1.15 22.06 15.37
N GLN A 130 -0.53 21.51 14.34
CA GLN A 130 0.89 21.19 14.29
C GLN A 130 1.74 22.34 13.70
N GLY A 131 1.12 23.45 13.28
CA GLY A 131 1.79 24.64 12.75
C GLY A 131 2.10 24.59 11.26
N TYR A 132 1.53 23.65 10.50
CA TYR A 132 1.70 23.56 9.05
C TYR A 132 0.74 24.51 8.34
N ALA A 133 1.24 25.18 7.30
CA ALA A 133 0.44 26.03 6.43
C ALA A 133 -0.32 25.17 5.41
N LEU A 134 -1.65 25.19 5.49
CA LEU A 134 -2.56 24.42 4.66
C LEU A 134 -2.88 25.12 3.34
N ALA A 135 -3.19 26.41 3.41
CA ALA A 135 -3.60 27.20 2.26
C ALA A 135 -3.38 28.69 2.52
N ALA A 136 -3.06 29.45 1.47
CA ALA A 136 -3.03 30.91 1.49
C ALA A 136 -4.29 31.46 0.80
N LEU A 137 -5.07 32.26 1.53
CA LEU A 137 -6.31 32.87 1.09
C LEU A 137 -6.14 34.38 0.95
N ARG A 138 -6.64 34.98 -0.13
CA ARG A 138 -6.71 36.44 -0.25
C ARG A 138 -7.82 37.05 0.60
N ASN A 139 -8.90 36.31 0.82
CA ASN A 139 -10.05 36.77 1.57
C ASN A 139 -10.68 35.60 2.33
N ILE A 140 -11.12 35.84 3.57
CA ILE A 140 -11.77 34.84 4.42
C ILE A 140 -13.29 35.02 4.29
N LYS A 141 -13.97 34.07 3.63
CA LYS A 141 -15.43 34.13 3.43
C LYS A 141 -16.25 33.86 4.70
N SER A 142 -15.68 33.19 5.70
CA SER A 142 -16.34 33.00 7.00
C SER A 142 -15.31 32.73 8.10
N MET A 143 -15.32 33.56 9.15
CA MET A 143 -14.38 33.45 10.26
C MET A 143 -15.00 32.60 11.37
N ARG A 144 -14.84 31.27 11.26
CA ARG A 144 -15.23 30.30 12.30
C ARG A 144 -14.08 29.86 13.20
N MET A 145 -12.85 30.27 12.87
CA MET A 145 -11.63 29.90 13.58
C MET A 145 -10.92 31.16 14.09
N PRO A 146 -10.19 31.08 15.21
CA PRO A 146 -9.47 32.22 15.77
C PRO A 146 -8.37 32.73 14.83
N MET A 147 -8.06 34.02 14.96
CA MET A 147 -6.96 34.67 14.26
C MET A 147 -5.81 34.94 15.22
N VAL A 148 -4.61 34.51 14.86
CA VAL A 148 -3.39 34.72 15.65
C VAL A 148 -2.62 35.89 15.04
N THR A 149 -2.49 36.98 15.77
CA THR A 149 -1.79 38.20 15.36
C THR A 149 -0.47 38.38 16.14
N GLY A 150 0.40 39.29 15.68
CA GLY A 150 1.65 39.62 16.36
C GLY A 150 2.82 38.66 16.09
N THR A 151 2.62 37.62 15.27
CA THR A 151 3.66 36.64 14.90
C THR A 151 4.16 36.85 13.48
N ARG A 152 5.47 36.64 13.23
CA ARG A 152 6.04 36.58 11.88
C ARG A 152 6.24 35.12 11.48
N LEU A 153 5.75 34.73 10.30
CA LEU A 153 6.02 33.41 9.72
C LEU A 153 7.46 33.37 9.21
N ILE A 154 8.29 32.48 9.78
CA ILE A 154 9.66 32.25 9.34
C ILE A 154 9.66 30.96 8.51
N ASN A 155 9.89 31.08 7.20
CA ASN A 155 9.90 29.97 6.22
C ASN A 155 8.63 29.09 6.22
N PRO A 156 7.46 29.63 5.87
CA PRO A 156 6.25 28.83 5.76
C PRO A 156 6.41 27.78 4.65
N LYS A 157 6.34 26.49 5.01
CA LYS A 157 6.16 25.42 4.04
C LYS A 157 4.70 25.43 3.60
N VAL A 158 4.44 26.11 2.49
CA VAL A 158 3.15 26.11 1.80
C VAL A 158 3.21 25.02 0.73
N GLY A 159 2.12 24.27 0.57
CA GLY A 159 2.01 23.18 -0.40
C GLY A 159 0.61 23.14 -0.99
#